data_AF-A0A921KLA4-F1
#
_entry.id   AF-A0A921KLA4-F1
#
_cell.length_a   1.000
_cell.length_b   1.000
_cell.length_c   1.000
_cell.angle_alpha   90.00
_cell.angle_beta   90.00
_cell.angle_gamma   90.00
#
_symmetry.space_group_name_H-M   'P 1'
#
loop_
_entity.id
_entity.type
_entity.pdbx_description
1 polymer ?
#
loop_
_entity_poly.entity_id
_entity_poly.type
_entity_poly.pdbx_seq_one_letter_code
_entity_poly.pdbx_strand_id
1 'polypeptide(L)'
;MFEGDIKMTGTHASYIKFLASKSNQLNKDALTAGVFKRYIDVYIAGAIIGMVKKLKSNANTENDDSANILADAVIREQTKLKMLYRIAMLIDNIVLSEDERIDLAFRYDTDDEKVKQGLDIFNAYARGGIEWLYQEITSNNASTNEDYLERLTVMVKEFSEDYLENSSNNIYG
;
A
#
# COMPACT_ATOMS: atom_id res chain seq x y z
N MET A 1 -15.78 3.42 8.97
CA MET A 1 -14.38 3.39 8.44
C MET A 1 -14.30 2.57 7.16
N PHE A 2 -13.59 3.05 6.12
CA PHE A 2 -13.47 2.42 4.78
C PHE A 2 -14.83 2.20 4.09
N GLU A 3 -15.62 3.27 4.00
CA GLU A 3 -16.98 3.26 3.41
C GLU A 3 -17.11 4.17 2.18
N GLY A 4 -16.10 5.00 1.92
CA GLY A 4 -16.07 5.93 0.80
C GLY A 4 -14.90 5.69 -0.14
N ASP A 5 -14.80 6.56 -1.12
CA ASP A 5 -13.69 6.59 -2.06
C ASP A 5 -12.36 6.84 -1.34
N ILE A 6 -11.30 6.20 -1.84
CA ILE A 6 -9.92 6.53 -1.48
C ILE A 6 -9.29 7.24 -2.66
N LYS A 7 -8.97 8.53 -2.47
CA LYS A 7 -8.29 9.36 -3.48
C LYS A 7 -6.79 9.38 -3.23
N MET A 8 -6.03 9.04 -4.25
CA MET A 8 -4.58 9.20 -4.31
C MET A 8 -4.27 10.32 -5.28
N THR A 9 -3.27 11.14 -4.96
CA THR A 9 -2.88 12.33 -5.72
C THR A 9 -1.39 12.33 -6.00
N GLY A 10 -0.95 13.18 -6.92
CA GLY A 10 0.46 13.39 -7.15
C GLY A 10 1.15 12.14 -7.70
N THR A 11 2.42 12.02 -7.35
CA THR A 11 3.28 10.89 -7.70
C THR A 11 2.67 9.53 -7.33
N HIS A 12 1.99 9.41 -6.20
CA HIS A 12 1.35 8.15 -5.78
C HIS A 12 0.21 7.74 -6.71
N ALA A 13 -0.54 8.71 -7.25
CA ALA A 13 -1.55 8.43 -8.27
C ALA A 13 -0.92 7.87 -9.55
N SER A 14 0.16 8.49 -10.01
CA SER A 14 0.90 8.04 -11.20
C SER A 14 1.44 6.62 -11.01
N TYR A 15 1.98 6.31 -9.84
CA TYR A 15 2.48 4.96 -9.53
C TYR A 15 1.36 3.91 -9.48
N ILE A 16 0.22 4.21 -8.84
CA ILE A 16 -0.94 3.31 -8.86
C ILE A 16 -1.42 3.04 -10.29
N LYS A 17 -1.47 4.08 -11.12
CA LYS A 17 -1.85 3.94 -12.53
C LYS A 17 -0.86 3.09 -13.31
N PHE A 18 0.43 3.29 -13.09
CA PHE A 18 1.47 2.50 -13.74
C PHE A 18 1.45 1.03 -13.29
N LEU A 19 1.20 0.75 -12.02
CA LEU A 19 1.26 -0.61 -11.46
C LEU A 19 0.00 -1.45 -11.77
N ALA A 20 -1.13 -0.82 -12.06
CA ALA A 20 -2.39 -1.53 -12.27
C ALA A 20 -2.86 -1.55 -13.74
N SER A 21 -3.19 -2.74 -14.22
CA SER A 21 -3.76 -2.99 -15.55
C SER A 21 -5.11 -2.30 -15.79
N LYS A 22 -5.80 -1.85 -14.73
CA LYS A 22 -6.99 -0.98 -14.83
C LYS A 22 -6.72 0.25 -15.71
N SER A 23 -5.50 0.77 -15.72
CA SER A 23 -5.14 1.91 -16.57
C SER A 23 -5.28 1.60 -18.06
N ASN A 24 -4.92 0.40 -18.51
CA ASN A 24 -5.11 -0.04 -19.91
C ASN A 24 -6.58 -0.22 -20.29
N GLN A 25 -7.42 -0.56 -19.31
CA GLN A 25 -8.87 -0.66 -19.53
C GLN A 25 -9.50 0.72 -19.74
N LEU A 26 -8.92 1.77 -19.13
CA LEU A 26 -9.38 3.15 -19.25
C LEU A 26 -8.74 3.87 -20.44
N ASN A 27 -7.46 3.61 -20.72
CA ASN A 27 -6.70 4.16 -21.83
C ASN A 27 -5.73 3.10 -22.38
N LYS A 28 -5.98 2.61 -23.60
CA LYS A 28 -5.19 1.52 -24.20
C LYS A 28 -3.73 1.88 -24.47
N ASP A 29 -3.42 3.17 -24.59
CA ASP A 29 -2.07 3.66 -24.87
C ASP A 29 -1.31 4.03 -23.58
N ALA A 30 -1.89 3.76 -22.40
CA ALA A 30 -1.23 4.02 -21.14
C ALA A 30 -0.01 3.11 -20.96
N LEU A 31 1.15 3.71 -20.66
CA LEU A 31 2.31 2.96 -20.23
C LEU A 31 2.05 2.40 -18.82
N THR A 32 2.00 1.09 -18.69
CA THR A 32 1.75 0.39 -17.42
C THR A 32 2.57 -0.89 -17.35
N ALA A 33 3.04 -1.22 -16.15
CA ALA A 33 3.52 -2.57 -15.86
C ALA A 33 2.38 -3.58 -15.71
N GLY A 34 1.18 -3.11 -15.32
CA GLY A 34 -0.02 -3.93 -15.29
C GLY A 34 0.00 -5.11 -14.31
N VAL A 35 0.98 -5.17 -13.40
CA VAL A 35 1.21 -6.29 -12.48
C VAL A 35 0.06 -6.52 -11.49
N PHE A 36 -0.72 -5.49 -11.18
CA PHE A 36 -1.94 -5.60 -10.39
C PHE A 36 -3.19 -5.45 -11.26
N LYS A 37 -4.29 -6.10 -10.85
CA LYS A 37 -5.57 -5.99 -11.56
C LYS A 37 -6.28 -4.67 -11.27
N ARG A 38 -6.36 -4.25 -10.00
CA ARG A 38 -7.15 -3.10 -9.55
C ARG A 38 -6.29 -2.12 -8.75
N TYR A 39 -6.68 -0.85 -8.75
CA TYR A 39 -6.03 0.17 -7.89
C TYR A 39 -6.08 -0.19 -6.40
N ILE A 40 -7.16 -0.82 -5.94
CA ILE A 40 -7.25 -1.29 -4.54
C ILE A 40 -6.22 -2.37 -4.22
N ASP A 41 -5.84 -3.21 -5.19
CA ASP A 41 -4.83 -4.25 -4.99
C ASP A 41 -3.45 -3.62 -4.79
N VAL A 42 -3.13 -2.56 -5.56
CA VAL A 42 -1.90 -1.78 -5.39
C VAL A 42 -1.87 -1.11 -4.01
N TYR A 43 -3.00 -0.51 -3.59
CA TYR A 43 -3.11 0.16 -2.30
C TYR A 43 -2.93 -0.82 -1.12
N ILE A 44 -3.55 -2.00 -1.19
CA ILE A 44 -3.39 -3.06 -0.18
C ILE A 44 -1.94 -3.57 -0.13
N ALA A 45 -1.35 -3.90 -1.28
CA ALA A 45 0.03 -4.36 -1.35
C ALA A 45 1.01 -3.29 -0.83
N GLY A 46 0.79 -2.03 -1.20
CA GLY A 46 1.55 -0.89 -0.70
C GLY A 46 1.43 -0.74 0.81
N ALA A 47 0.23 -0.87 1.39
CA ALA A 47 0.06 -0.82 2.84
C ALA A 47 0.84 -1.94 3.54
N ILE A 48 0.78 -3.16 3.03
CA ILE A 48 1.53 -4.31 3.58
C ILE A 48 3.03 -4.07 3.53
N ILE A 49 3.56 -3.72 2.35
CA ILE A 49 5.00 -3.50 2.16
C ILE A 49 5.48 -2.30 2.99
N GLY A 50 4.71 -1.21 3.02
CA GLY A 50 5.01 -0.05 3.83
C GLY A 50 5.11 -0.40 5.31
N MET A 51 4.19 -1.21 5.83
CA MET A 51 4.25 -1.68 7.21
C MET A 51 5.45 -2.61 7.47
N VAL A 52 5.67 -3.62 6.63
CA VAL A 52 6.77 -4.59 6.78
C VAL A 52 8.14 -3.92 6.73
N LYS A 53 8.34 -3.01 5.77
CA LYS A 53 9.60 -2.28 5.58
C LYS A 53 9.68 -0.97 6.37
N LYS A 54 8.65 -0.65 7.17
CA LYS A 54 8.51 0.60 7.95
C LYS A 54 8.66 1.87 7.09
N LEU A 55 8.16 1.84 5.86
CA LEU A 55 8.20 2.94 4.90
C LEU A 55 6.93 3.79 5.03
N LYS A 56 7.10 5.10 5.14
CA LYS A 56 6.02 6.09 5.12
C LYS A 56 6.34 7.19 4.13
N SER A 57 5.32 7.69 3.45
CA SER A 57 5.44 8.89 2.61
C SER A 57 4.25 9.82 2.83
N ASN A 58 4.50 11.12 2.69
CA ASN A 58 3.47 12.15 2.77
C ASN A 58 2.67 12.20 1.47
N ALA A 59 1.48 12.79 1.50
CA ALA A 59 0.75 13.05 0.25
C ALA A 59 1.58 14.03 -0.60
N ASN A 60 1.82 13.69 -1.85
CA ASN A 60 2.44 14.57 -2.84
C ASN A 60 1.32 15.17 -3.72
N THR A 61 1.43 16.46 -4.02
CA THR A 61 0.53 17.20 -4.93
C THR A 61 1.31 18.01 -5.97
N GLU A 62 2.58 17.67 -6.21
CA GLU A 62 3.46 18.35 -7.17
C GLU A 62 3.03 18.12 -8.62
N ASN A 63 2.31 17.03 -8.89
CA ASN A 63 1.63 16.80 -10.17
C ASN A 63 0.11 16.72 -9.96
N ASP A 64 -0.64 17.14 -10.98
CA ASP A 64 -2.12 17.17 -10.96
C ASP A 64 -2.74 15.77 -11.18
N ASP A 65 -1.93 14.70 -11.13
CA ASP A 65 -2.43 13.36 -11.36
C ASP A 65 -3.28 12.87 -10.17
N SER A 66 -4.32 12.12 -10.49
CA SER A 66 -5.22 11.57 -9.47
C SER A 66 -5.73 10.18 -9.86
N ALA A 67 -5.77 9.29 -8.86
CA ALA A 67 -6.28 7.94 -8.97
C ALA A 67 -7.35 7.74 -7.90
N ASN A 68 -8.58 7.46 -8.34
CA ASN A 68 -9.70 7.25 -7.44
C ASN A 68 -10.01 5.75 -7.29
N ILE A 69 -9.96 5.26 -6.06
CA ILE A 69 -10.39 3.91 -5.70
C ILE A 69 -11.84 4.03 -5.23
N LEU A 70 -12.76 3.61 -6.09
CA LEU A 70 -14.20 3.75 -5.87
C LEU A 70 -14.67 3.00 -4.62
N ALA A 71 -15.64 3.57 -3.92
CA ALA A 71 -16.24 3.04 -2.69
C ALA A 71 -16.61 1.56 -2.82
N ASP A 72 -17.21 1.13 -3.93
CA ASP A 72 -17.52 -0.28 -4.19
C ASP A 72 -16.30 -1.22 -4.06
N ALA A 73 -15.13 -0.79 -4.54
CA ALA A 73 -13.90 -1.56 -4.42
C ALA A 73 -13.37 -1.54 -2.98
N VAL A 74 -13.49 -0.39 -2.28
CA VAL A 74 -13.10 -0.24 -0.87
C VAL A 74 -13.99 -1.12 0.02
N ILE A 75 -15.31 -1.06 -0.15
CA ILE A 75 -16.31 -1.82 0.60
C ILE A 75 -16.09 -3.33 0.42
N ARG A 76 -15.83 -3.80 -0.80
CA ARG A 76 -15.53 -5.21 -1.06
C ARG A 76 -14.29 -5.73 -0.32
N GLU A 77 -13.31 -4.86 -0.07
CA GLU A 77 -12.08 -5.20 0.66
C GLU A 77 -12.08 -4.68 2.10
N GLN A 78 -13.22 -4.18 2.60
CA GLN A 78 -13.30 -3.43 3.85
C GLN A 78 -12.75 -4.21 5.04
N THR A 79 -13.14 -5.48 5.18
CA THR A 79 -12.67 -6.34 6.27
C THR A 79 -11.14 -6.44 6.30
N LYS A 80 -10.51 -6.57 5.13
CA LYS A 80 -9.06 -6.66 4.98
C LYS A 80 -8.40 -5.31 5.31
N LEU A 81 -8.96 -4.21 4.80
CA LEU A 81 -8.46 -2.86 5.07
C LEU A 81 -8.53 -2.52 6.56
N LYS A 82 -9.64 -2.86 7.24
CA LYS A 82 -9.81 -2.71 8.69
C LYS A 82 -8.75 -3.51 9.45
N MET A 83 -8.50 -4.76 9.06
CA MET A 83 -7.46 -5.57 9.67
C MET A 83 -6.07 -4.94 9.52
N LEU A 84 -5.70 -4.51 8.31
CA LEU A 84 -4.41 -3.89 8.03
C LEU A 84 -4.25 -2.55 8.76
N TYR A 85 -5.30 -1.74 8.83
CA TYR A 85 -5.31 -0.51 9.62
C TYR A 85 -5.01 -0.79 11.10
N ARG A 86 -5.64 -1.82 11.69
CA ARG A 86 -5.40 -2.19 13.09
C ARG A 86 -3.96 -2.62 13.32
N ILE A 87 -3.40 -3.42 12.41
CA ILE A 87 -1.99 -3.79 12.44
C ILE A 87 -1.11 -2.53 12.37
N ALA A 88 -1.41 -1.59 11.46
CA ALA A 88 -0.67 -0.34 11.33
C ALA A 88 -0.64 0.46 12.64
N MET A 89 -1.77 0.57 13.34
CA MET A 89 -1.84 1.27 14.63
C MET A 89 -1.00 0.54 15.69
N LEU A 90 -1.05 -0.78 15.70
CA LEU A 90 -0.33 -1.61 16.66
C LEU A 90 1.18 -1.70 16.40
N ILE A 91 1.69 -1.35 15.21
CA ILE A 91 3.14 -1.38 14.94
C ILE A 91 3.80 0.01 14.97
N ASP A 92 3.02 1.10 14.89
CA ASP A 92 3.55 2.46 14.78
C ASP A 92 4.02 3.02 16.14
N ASN A 93 5.33 3.05 16.37
CA ASN A 93 5.88 3.15 17.73
C ASN A 93 6.25 4.57 18.21
N ILE A 94 6.11 5.62 17.38
CA ILE A 94 6.87 6.86 17.64
C ILE A 94 5.97 8.09 17.92
N VAL A 95 4.73 8.12 17.42
CA VAL A 95 3.89 9.33 17.49
C VAL A 95 2.84 9.27 18.60
N LEU A 96 2.39 8.08 18.99
CA LEU A 96 1.27 7.88 19.91
C LEU A 96 1.67 6.92 21.05
N SER A 97 1.05 7.10 22.21
CA SER A 97 1.20 6.14 23.32
C SER A 97 0.60 4.78 22.97
N GLU A 98 1.00 3.73 23.70
CA GLU A 98 0.48 2.37 23.51
C GLU A 98 -1.05 2.30 23.68
N ASP A 99 -1.60 2.98 24.71
CA ASP A 99 -3.05 3.03 24.96
C ASP A 99 -3.80 3.73 23.82
N GLU A 100 -3.27 4.85 23.31
CA GLU A 100 -3.87 5.55 22.17
C GLU A 100 -3.88 4.69 20.90
N ARG A 101 -2.83 3.89 20.69
CA ARG A 101 -2.74 2.97 19.55
C ARG A 101 -3.74 1.81 19.66
N ILE A 102 -3.90 1.25 20.86
CA ILE A 102 -4.89 0.20 21.14
C ILE A 102 -6.30 0.76 20.94
N ASP A 103 -6.57 1.95 21.46
CA ASP A 103 -7.88 2.59 21.31
C ASP A 103 -8.18 2.92 19.84
N LEU A 104 -7.22 3.43 19.08
CA LEU A 104 -7.37 3.65 17.63
C LEU A 104 -7.62 2.35 16.86
N ALA A 105 -7.00 1.24 17.28
CA ALA A 105 -7.20 -0.05 16.63
C ALA A 105 -8.58 -0.67 16.92
N PHE A 106 -9.11 -0.51 18.13
CA PHE A 106 -10.23 -1.34 18.59
C PHE A 106 -11.48 -0.58 19.07
N ARG A 107 -11.35 0.70 19.45
CA ARG A 107 -12.43 1.44 20.13
C ARG A 107 -13.09 2.49 19.24
N TYR A 108 -12.33 3.16 18.39
CA TYR A 108 -12.79 4.38 17.72
C TYR A 108 -13.38 4.18 16.31
N ASP A 109 -13.86 2.99 15.93
CA ASP A 109 -14.38 2.70 14.57
C ASP A 109 -15.51 3.65 14.10
N THR A 110 -16.19 4.35 15.02
CA THR A 110 -17.29 5.30 14.79
C THR A 110 -16.98 6.75 15.19
N ASP A 111 -15.74 7.04 15.61
CA ASP A 111 -15.30 8.40 15.94
C ASP A 111 -14.55 8.98 14.74
N ASP A 112 -15.21 9.86 13.99
CA ASP A 112 -14.71 10.34 12.69
C ASP A 112 -13.35 11.06 12.81
N GLU A 113 -13.09 11.78 13.90
CA GLU A 113 -11.84 12.53 14.09
C GLU A 113 -10.69 11.57 14.36
N LYS A 114 -10.91 10.60 15.26
CA LYS A 114 -9.92 9.56 15.58
C LYS A 114 -9.65 8.62 14.41
N VAL A 115 -10.71 8.22 13.69
CA VAL A 115 -10.59 7.43 12.46
C VAL A 115 -9.76 8.17 11.43
N LYS A 116 -9.99 9.47 11.24
CA LYS A 116 -9.21 10.28 10.29
C LYS A 116 -7.73 10.28 10.65
N GLN A 117 -7.39 10.50 11.92
CA GLN A 117 -6.00 10.47 12.39
C GLN A 117 -5.31 9.13 12.10
N GLY A 118 -5.98 8.01 12.42
CA GLY A 118 -5.42 6.69 12.12
C GLY A 118 -5.31 6.42 10.61
N LEU A 119 -6.29 6.90 9.83
CA LEU A 119 -6.28 6.74 8.37
C LEU A 119 -5.13 7.51 7.74
N ASP A 120 -4.74 8.66 8.28
CA ASP A 120 -3.59 9.42 7.79
C ASP A 120 -2.28 8.64 7.96
N ILE A 121 -2.09 7.96 9.10
CA ILE A 121 -0.96 7.07 9.36
C ILE A 121 -0.99 5.87 8.41
N PHE A 122 -2.15 5.22 8.28
CA PHE A 122 -2.33 4.07 7.40
C PHE A 122 -2.05 4.44 5.93
N ASN A 123 -2.56 5.58 5.47
CA ASN A 123 -2.29 6.12 4.15
C ASN A 123 -0.82 6.46 3.95
N ALA A 124 -0.11 6.91 5.00
CA ALA A 124 1.33 7.17 4.91
C ALA A 124 2.12 5.88 4.64
N TYR A 125 1.77 4.78 5.33
CA TYR A 125 2.34 3.46 5.03
C TYR A 125 2.02 3.01 3.61
N ALA A 126 0.75 3.14 3.19
CA ALA A 126 0.34 2.77 1.84
C ALA A 126 1.14 3.52 0.78
N ARG A 127 1.31 4.85 0.92
CA ARG A 127 2.11 5.67 0.01
C ARG A 127 3.58 5.24 -0.02
N GLY A 128 4.21 5.04 1.14
CA GLY A 128 5.61 4.60 1.21
C GLY A 128 5.85 3.24 0.55
N GLY A 129 4.95 2.28 0.74
CA GLY A 129 5.04 0.99 0.06
C GLY A 129 4.72 1.04 -1.44
N ILE A 130 3.84 1.95 -1.88
CA ILE A 130 3.58 2.18 -3.32
C ILE A 130 4.83 2.75 -4.01
N GLU A 131 5.50 3.71 -3.39
CA GLU A 131 6.77 4.25 -3.90
C GLU A 131 7.82 3.15 -4.05
N TRP A 132 7.96 2.31 -3.03
CA TRP A 132 8.89 1.19 -3.05
C TRP A 132 8.53 0.17 -4.13
N LEU A 133 7.26 -0.24 -4.25
CA LEU A 133 6.80 -1.14 -5.31
C LEU A 133 7.13 -0.62 -6.70
N TYR A 134 6.90 0.67 -6.93
CA TYR A 134 7.22 1.30 -8.21
C TYR A 134 8.72 1.25 -8.49
N GLN A 135 9.54 1.63 -7.50
CA GLN A 135 11.01 1.63 -7.63
C GLN A 135 11.55 0.22 -7.87
N GLU A 136 11.01 -0.78 -7.18
CA GLU A 136 11.46 -2.16 -7.29
C GLU A 136 11.14 -2.75 -8.67
N ILE A 137 9.92 -2.52 -9.15
CA ILE A 137 9.47 -2.99 -10.47
C ILE A 137 10.20 -2.27 -11.61
N THR A 138 10.53 -0.99 -11.44
CA THR A 138 11.23 -0.18 -12.46
C THR A 138 12.75 -0.21 -12.34
N SER A 139 13.28 -0.97 -11.38
CA SER A 139 14.72 -1.10 -11.15
C SER A 139 15.45 -1.74 -12.35
N ASN A 140 16.77 -1.59 -12.38
CA ASN A 140 17.65 -2.14 -13.43
C ASN A 140 17.25 -1.75 -14.87
N ASN A 141 16.69 -0.55 -15.04
CA ASN A 141 16.20 -0.03 -16.33
C ASN A 141 15.11 -0.89 -16.98
N ALA A 142 14.30 -1.58 -16.15
CA ALA A 142 13.13 -2.31 -16.63
C ALA A 142 12.20 -1.37 -17.43
N SER A 143 11.93 -1.74 -18.67
CA SER A 143 11.17 -0.91 -19.62
C SER A 143 10.13 -1.70 -20.41
N THR A 144 10.15 -3.03 -20.30
CA THR A 144 9.19 -3.92 -20.95
C THR A 144 8.33 -4.66 -19.92
N ASN A 145 7.18 -5.17 -20.37
CA ASN A 145 6.33 -6.01 -19.52
C ASN A 145 7.04 -7.28 -19.03
N GLU A 146 7.95 -7.84 -19.82
CA GLU A 146 8.72 -9.02 -19.43
C GLU A 146 9.69 -8.68 -18.30
N ASP A 147 10.39 -7.54 -18.40
CA ASP A 147 11.27 -7.04 -17.33
C ASP A 147 10.49 -6.86 -16.02
N TYR A 148 9.30 -6.26 -16.08
CA TYR A 148 8.46 -6.03 -14.89
C TYR A 148 8.01 -7.33 -14.23
N LEU A 149 7.68 -8.36 -15.01
CA LEU A 149 7.32 -9.69 -14.49
C LEU A 149 8.53 -10.40 -13.88
N GLU A 150 9.71 -10.26 -14.48
CA GLU A 150 10.95 -10.79 -13.92
C GLU A 150 11.26 -10.12 -12.58
N ARG A 151 11.20 -8.79 -12.50
CA ARG A 151 11.39 -8.04 -11.25
C ARG A 151 10.38 -8.45 -10.17
N LEU A 152 9.11 -8.60 -10.54
CA LEU A 152 8.07 -9.10 -9.63
C LEU A 152 8.40 -10.51 -9.10
N THR A 153 8.89 -11.39 -9.97
CA THR A 153 9.25 -12.77 -9.60
C THR A 153 10.43 -12.79 -8.63
N VAL A 154 11.46 -11.99 -8.89
CA VAL A 154 12.62 -11.83 -8.00
C VAL A 154 12.16 -11.29 -6.64
N MET A 155 11.37 -10.22 -6.63
CA MET A 155 10.85 -9.62 -5.39
C MET A 155 10.06 -10.63 -4.54
N VAL A 156 9.17 -11.42 -5.14
CA VAL A 156 8.39 -12.43 -4.40
C VAL A 156 9.30 -13.53 -3.84
N LYS A 157 10.32 -13.93 -4.60
CA LYS A 157 11.31 -14.92 -4.15
C LYS A 157 12.12 -14.40 -2.95
N GLU A 158 12.70 -13.21 -3.07
CA GLU A 158 13.47 -12.58 -2.00
C GLU A 158 12.62 -12.39 -0.73
N PHE A 159 11.38 -11.92 -0.89
CA PHE A 159 10.46 -11.80 0.24
C PHE A 159 10.18 -13.16 0.90
N SER A 160 10.02 -14.24 0.11
CA SER A 160 9.84 -15.58 0.68
C SER A 160 11.08 -16.09 1.41
N GLU A 161 12.28 -15.84 0.87
CA GLU A 161 13.56 -16.28 1.45
C GLU A 161 13.83 -15.54 2.77
N ASP A 162 13.64 -14.22 2.81
CA ASP A 162 13.74 -13.39 4.02
C ASP A 162 12.88 -13.95 5.16
N TYR A 163 11.65 -14.38 4.87
CA TYR A 163 10.76 -14.96 5.88
C TYR A 163 11.22 -16.33 6.38
N LEU A 164 11.71 -17.20 5.49
CA LEU A 164 12.17 -18.53 5.86
C LEU A 164 13.46 -18.49 6.71
N GLU A 165 14.40 -17.60 6.38
CA GLU A 165 15.64 -17.44 7.13
C GLU A 165 15.38 -16.83 8.52
N ASN A 166 14.56 -15.79 8.61
CA ASN A 166 14.21 -15.17 9.90
C ASN A 166 13.37 -16.10 10.79
N SER A 167 12.54 -16.97 10.20
CA SER A 167 11.80 -17.98 10.96
C SER A 167 12.70 -19.08 11.50
N SER A 168 13.77 -19.44 10.79
CA SER A 168 14.73 -20.46 11.19
C SER A 168 15.66 -19.98 12.32
N ASN A 169 16.02 -18.69 12.30
CA ASN A 169 16.87 -18.09 13.35
C ASN A 169 16.15 -17.88 14.70
N ASN A 170 14.82 -17.81 14.72
CA ASN A 170 14.03 -17.66 15.96
C ASN A 170 13.74 -18.98 16.70
N ILE A 171 14.19 -20.14 16.18
CA ILE A 171 14.00 -21.45 16.85
C ILE A 171 15.21 -21.80 17.74
N TYR A 172 16.30 -21.05 17.66
CA TYR A 172 17.55 -21.29 18.41
C TYR A 172 17.97 -20.12 19.32
N GLY A 173 17.07 -19.16 19.59
CA GLY A 173 17.30 -18.00 20.46
C GLY A 173 16.61 -18.10 21.81
#